data_AF-A0A950KYQ5-F1
#
_entry.id   AF-A0A950KYQ5-F1
#
_cell.length_a   1.000
_cell.length_b   1.000
_cell.length_c   1.000
_cell.angle_alpha   90.00
_cell.angle_beta   90.00
_cell.angle_gamma   90.00
#
_symmetry.space_group_name_H-M   'P 1'
#
loop_
_entity.id
_entity.type
_entity.pdbx_description
1 polymer ?
#
loop_
_entity_poly.entity_id
_entity_poly.type
_entity_poly.pdbx_seq_one_letter_code
_entity_poly.pdbx_strand_id
1 'polypeptide(L)'
;VDGGVWSSTNLDAAPVGLDTHVLCLNPTAGITGHHTLVGVARRLARSAVSVEALALRRRGAIVRTVAPDTEAAAAMGGDFMDSEPRPRVLAAGYAQGRRVGSEIGWA
;
A
#
# COMPACT_ATOMS: atom_id res chain seq x y z
N VAL A 1 4.15 19.38 7.69
CA VAL A 1 3.60 18.07 8.15
C VAL A 1 3.24 17.30 6.90
N ASP A 2 3.65 16.04 6.80
CA ASP A 2 3.32 15.21 5.63
C ASP A 2 1.81 14.89 5.60
N GLY A 3 1.23 14.82 4.41
CA GLY A 3 -0.20 14.56 4.19
C GLY A 3 -0.65 13.17 4.69
N GLY A 4 0.30 12.26 4.94
CA GLY A 4 0.04 10.91 5.46
C GLY A 4 -0.63 10.84 6.84
N VAL A 5 -0.61 11.93 7.61
CA VAL A 5 -1.39 12.04 8.87
C VAL A 5 -2.89 12.18 8.59
N TRP A 6 -3.26 12.75 7.45
CA TRP A 6 -4.64 13.06 7.06
C TRP A 6 -5.25 12.02 6.13
N SER A 7 -4.46 11.46 5.20
CA SER A 7 -4.79 10.24 4.48
C SER A 7 -3.53 9.45 4.18
N SER A 8 -3.45 8.22 4.69
CA SER A 8 -2.30 7.35 4.47
C SER A 8 -2.16 6.89 3.02
N THR A 9 -3.20 7.05 2.20
CA THR A 9 -3.27 6.53 0.83
C THR A 9 -3.80 7.52 -0.22
N ASN A 10 -4.32 8.67 0.20
CA ASN A 10 -4.98 9.68 -0.65
C ASN A 10 -6.03 9.08 -1.59
N LEU A 11 -6.63 7.97 -1.18
CA LEU A 11 -7.45 7.14 -2.06
C LEU A 11 -8.79 7.83 -2.34
N ASP A 12 -9.27 8.61 -1.38
CA ASP A 12 -10.44 9.50 -1.49
C ASP A 12 -10.29 10.62 -2.54
N ALA A 13 -9.05 11.08 -2.79
CA ALA A 13 -8.74 12.11 -3.79
C ALA A 13 -8.65 11.56 -5.24
N ALA A 14 -8.71 10.24 -5.43
CA ALA A 14 -8.65 9.64 -6.76
C ALA A 14 -9.88 10.03 -7.60
N PRO A 15 -9.70 10.49 -8.86
CA PRO A 15 -10.81 10.74 -9.76
C PRO A 15 -11.40 9.40 -10.18
N VAL A 16 -12.53 9.01 -9.57
CA VAL A 16 -13.20 7.74 -9.90
C VAL A 16 -14.63 7.93 -10.40
N GLY A 17 -15.01 7.09 -11.35
CA GLY A 17 -16.39 6.86 -11.77
C GLY A 17 -16.69 5.36 -11.79
N LEU A 18 -17.80 5.01 -12.42
CA LEU A 18 -18.16 3.61 -12.68
C LEU A 18 -17.04 2.93 -13.47
N ASP A 19 -16.74 1.68 -13.13
CA ASP A 19 -15.73 0.82 -13.77
C ASP A 19 -14.28 1.35 -13.73
N THR A 20 -14.02 2.40 -12.94
CA THR A 20 -12.64 2.90 -12.78
C THR A 20 -11.81 1.93 -11.93
N HIS A 21 -10.67 1.48 -12.48
CA HIS A 21 -9.72 0.63 -11.77
C HIS A 21 -8.73 1.47 -10.97
N VAL A 22 -8.66 1.21 -9.67
CA VAL A 22 -7.77 1.93 -8.76
C VAL A 22 -6.82 0.95 -8.09
N LEU A 23 -5.53 1.19 -8.28
CA LEU A 23 -4.46 0.49 -7.59
C LEU A 23 -3.92 1.35 -6.45
N CYS A 24 -4.16 0.91 -5.22
CA CYS A 24 -3.66 1.55 -4.01
C CYS A 24 -2.40 0.84 -3.53
N LEU A 25 -1.26 1.52 -3.56
CA LEU A 25 -0.01 1.00 -2.97
C LEU A 25 0.07 1.44 -1.52
N ASN A 26 0.08 0.48 -0.59
CA ASN A 26 0.17 0.73 0.84
C ASN A 26 1.49 0.18 1.43
N PRO A 27 2.62 0.89 1.24
CA PRO A 27 3.93 0.44 1.69
C PRO A 27 4.03 0.33 3.23
N THR A 28 3.26 1.11 3.98
CA THR A 28 3.30 1.10 5.45
C THR A 28 2.59 -0.11 6.07
N ALA A 29 1.78 -0.85 5.31
CA ALA A 29 1.19 -2.11 5.76
C ALA A 29 2.23 -3.24 5.97
N GLY A 30 3.43 -3.10 5.38
CA GLY A 30 4.57 -4.02 5.49
C GLY A 30 5.44 -3.82 6.74
N ILE A 31 5.19 -2.80 7.57
CA ILE A 31 6.06 -2.50 8.71
C ILE A 31 6.03 -3.66 9.72
N THR A 32 7.20 -4.23 9.99
CA THR A 32 7.45 -5.23 11.04
C THR A 32 8.43 -4.65 12.06
N GLY A 33 7.95 -3.70 12.87
CA GLY A 33 8.72 -3.14 13.99
C GLY A 33 8.49 -3.91 15.29
N HIS A 34 9.53 -4.05 16.12
CA HIS A 34 9.48 -4.67 17.46
C HIS A 34 8.78 -3.80 18.53
N HIS A 35 8.32 -2.59 18.19
CA HIS A 35 7.59 -1.71 19.10
C HIS A 35 6.08 -1.86 18.96
N THR A 36 5.40 -2.10 20.08
CA THR A 36 3.94 -2.30 20.19
C THR A 36 3.10 -1.18 19.56
N LEU A 37 3.58 0.07 19.57
CA LEU A 37 2.96 1.22 18.90
C LEU A 37 2.92 1.10 17.37
N VAL A 38 3.95 0.50 16.78
CA VAL A 38 4.06 0.28 15.32
C VAL A 38 3.06 -0.79 14.87
N GLY A 39 2.80 -1.80 15.70
CA GLY A 39 1.77 -2.82 15.45
C GLY A 39 0.34 -2.26 15.46
N VAL A 40 0.07 -1.26 16.30
CA VAL A 40 -1.21 -0.53 16.32
C VAL A 40 -1.33 0.37 15.10
N ALA A 41 -0.29 1.14 14.76
CA ALA A 41 -0.25 1.94 13.54
C ALA A 41 -0.47 1.08 12.28
N ARG A 42 0.08 -0.14 12.23
CA ARG A 42 -0.15 -1.11 11.14
C ARG A 42 -1.60 -1.56 11.01
N ARG A 43 -2.30 -1.79 12.14
CA ARG A 43 -3.73 -2.15 12.13
C ARG A 43 -4.58 -0.96 11.70
N LEU A 44 -4.24 0.24 12.19
CA LEU A 44 -4.92 1.48 11.84
C LEU A 44 -4.73 1.87 10.37
N ALA A 45 -3.53 1.72 9.82
CA ALA A 45 -3.25 1.93 8.40
C ALA A 45 -4.02 0.93 7.53
N ARG A 46 -4.07 -0.35 7.91
CA ARG A 46 -4.89 -1.35 7.19
C ARG A 46 -6.40 -1.05 7.28
N SER A 47 -6.89 -0.55 8.42
CA SER A 47 -8.30 -0.17 8.58
C SER A 47 -8.67 1.12 7.84
N ALA A 48 -7.80 2.13 7.84
CA ALA A 48 -8.02 3.38 7.13
C ALA A 48 -8.12 3.16 5.61
N VAL A 49 -7.19 2.38 5.04
CA VAL A 49 -7.25 1.99 3.62
C VAL A 49 -8.51 1.19 3.29
N SER A 50 -9.00 0.37 4.22
CA SER A 50 -10.25 -0.38 4.01
C SER A 50 -11.48 0.55 3.96
N VAL A 51 -11.49 1.62 4.75
CA VAL A 51 -12.57 2.63 4.76
C VAL A 51 -12.52 3.49 3.50
N GLU A 52 -11.35 3.97 3.09
CA GLU A 52 -11.20 4.77 1.87
C GLU A 52 -11.52 3.93 0.61
N ALA A 53 -11.10 2.66 0.58
CA ALA A 53 -11.41 1.76 -0.53
C ALA A 53 -12.92 1.48 -0.63
N LEU A 54 -13.62 1.39 0.50
CA LEU A 54 -15.07 1.21 0.52
C LEU A 54 -15.79 2.43 -0.07
N ALA A 55 -15.32 3.64 0.22
CA ALA A 55 -15.90 4.87 -0.34
C ALA A 55 -15.78 4.93 -1.87
N LEU A 56 -14.63 4.56 -2.42
CA LEU A 56 -14.47 4.46 -3.89
C LEU A 56 -15.31 3.33 -4.50
N ARG A 57 -15.36 2.15 -3.86
CA ARG A 57 -16.18 1.03 -4.34
C ARG A 57 -17.66 1.38 -4.41
N ARG A 58 -18.18 2.17 -3.45
CA ARG A 58 -19.56 2.70 -3.49
C ARG A 58 -19.83 3.60 -4.70
N ARG A 59 -18.80 4.19 -5.30
CA ARG A 59 -18.89 4.98 -6.54
C ARG A 59 -18.76 4.13 -7.82
N GLY A 60 -18.72 2.80 -7.69
CA GLY A 60 -18.56 1.87 -8.81
C GLY A 60 -17.11 1.59 -9.20
N ALA A 61 -16.13 2.06 -8.42
CA ALA A 61 -14.73 1.81 -8.69
C ALA A 61 -14.31 0.39 -8.25
N ILE A 62 -13.37 -0.20 -8.99
CA ILE A 62 -12.77 -1.49 -8.64
C ILE A 62 -11.40 -1.20 -8.03
N VAL A 63 -11.36 -1.26 -6.69
CA VAL A 63 -10.17 -0.94 -5.91
C VAL A 63 -9.40 -2.21 -5.54
N ARG A 64 -8.12 -2.27 -5.93
CA ARG A 64 -7.15 -3.27 -5.48
C ARG A 64 -6.07 -2.59 -4.64
N THR A 65 -5.80 -3.13 -3.47
CA THR A 65 -4.73 -2.65 -2.59
C THR A 65 -3.57 -3.64 -2.62
N VAL A 66 -2.37 -3.16 -2.84
CA VAL A 66 -1.14 -3.94 -2.76
C VAL A 66 -0.31 -3.43 -1.58
N ALA A 67 -0.07 -4.31 -0.63
CA ALA A 67 0.89 -4.11 0.44
C ALA A 67 2.19 -4.88 0.12
N PRO A 68 3.35 -4.49 0.68
CA PRO A 68 4.56 -5.28 0.54
C PRO A 68 4.31 -6.72 0.98
N ASP A 69 4.67 -7.68 0.15
CA ASP A 69 4.70 -9.09 0.54
C ASP A 69 5.91 -9.39 1.43
N THR A 70 6.09 -10.66 1.83
CA THR A 70 7.17 -11.05 2.73
C THR A 70 8.55 -10.68 2.20
N GLU A 71 8.80 -10.81 0.90
CA GLU A 71 10.11 -10.53 0.29
C GLU A 71 10.36 -9.02 0.21
N ALA A 72 9.37 -8.26 -0.28
CA ALA A 72 9.44 -6.81 -0.32
C ALA A 72 9.57 -6.20 1.09
N ALA A 73 8.81 -6.70 2.07
CA ALA A 73 8.88 -6.25 3.46
C ALA A 73 10.25 -6.55 4.09
N ALA A 74 10.84 -7.72 3.83
CA ALA A 74 12.17 -8.06 4.30
C ALA A 74 13.25 -7.15 3.68
N ALA A 75 13.12 -6.82 2.39
CA ALA A 75 14.03 -5.89 1.72
C ALA A 75 13.92 -4.46 2.28
N MET A 76 12.70 -4.01 2.61
CA MET A 76 12.44 -2.71 3.23
C MET A 76 13.05 -2.60 4.62
N GLY A 77 13.08 -3.71 5.38
CA GLY A 77 13.60 -3.71 6.74
C GLY A 77 12.72 -2.94 7.73
N GLY A 78 13.27 -2.68 8.92
CA GLY A 78 12.55 -2.04 10.02
C GLY A 78 12.64 -0.51 10.06
N ASP A 79 13.61 0.08 9.35
CA ASP A 79 13.83 1.52 9.30
C ASP A 79 13.57 2.07 7.90
N PHE A 80 12.48 2.82 7.76
CA PHE A 80 12.05 3.40 6.49
C PHE A 80 12.83 4.67 6.13
N MET A 81 13.63 5.19 7.06
CA MET A 81 14.50 6.34 6.85
C MET A 81 15.93 5.94 6.45
N ASP A 82 16.22 4.64 6.39
CA ASP A 82 17.49 4.12 5.91
C ASP A 82 17.66 4.40 4.39
N SER A 83 18.74 5.09 4.04
CA SER A 83 19.07 5.43 2.64
C SER A 83 19.65 4.26 1.84
N GLU A 84 20.17 3.23 2.52
CA GLU A 84 21.04 2.17 1.98
C GLU A 84 20.35 0.79 1.81
N PRO A 85 19.04 0.74 1.48
CA PRO A 85 18.56 -0.40 0.70
C PRO A 85 17.74 -0.03 -0.54
N ARG A 86 17.84 1.21 -1.04
CA ARG A 86 17.01 1.67 -2.17
C ARG A 86 17.02 0.71 -3.38
N PRO A 87 18.17 0.23 -3.88
CA PRO A 87 18.17 -0.69 -5.02
C PRO A 87 17.49 -2.02 -4.74
N ARG A 88 17.71 -2.63 -3.56
CA ARG A 88 17.10 -3.92 -3.19
C ARG A 88 15.59 -3.81 -2.98
N VAL A 89 15.13 -2.72 -2.37
CA VAL A 89 13.71 -2.45 -2.12
C VAL A 89 12.97 -2.26 -3.44
N LEU A 90 13.56 -1.48 -4.37
CA LEU A 90 12.99 -1.27 -5.69
C LEU A 90 12.94 -2.57 -6.51
N ALA A 91 13.99 -3.39 -6.46
CA ALA A 91 14.02 -4.68 -7.14
C ALA A 91 12.94 -5.63 -6.61
N ALA A 92 12.82 -5.76 -5.29
CA ALA A 92 11.81 -6.61 -4.65
C ALA A 92 10.38 -6.12 -4.95
N GLY A 93 10.14 -4.81 -4.86
CA GLY A 93 8.85 -4.20 -5.20
C GLY A 93 8.48 -4.40 -6.68
N TYR A 94 9.46 -4.29 -7.58
CA TYR A 94 9.26 -4.54 -9.01
C TYR A 94 8.91 -6.02 -9.28
N ALA A 95 9.62 -6.95 -8.65
CA ALA A 95 9.34 -8.38 -8.75
C ALA A 95 7.93 -8.74 -8.25
N GLN A 96 7.52 -8.18 -7.10
CA GLN A 96 6.16 -8.30 -6.60
C GLN A 96 5.14 -7.74 -7.60
N GLY A 97 5.38 -6.53 -8.10
CA GLY A 97 4.50 -5.85 -9.06
C GLY A 97 4.27 -6.67 -10.33
N ARG A 98 5.31 -7.35 -10.84
CA ARG A 98 5.19 -8.25 -12.00
C ARG A 98 4.28 -9.46 -11.74
N ARG A 99 4.41 -10.11 -10.58
CA ARG A 99 3.54 -11.23 -10.21
C ARG A 99 2.10 -10.79 -10.07
N VAL A 100 1.87 -9.72 -9.31
CA VAL A 100 0.54 -9.13 -9.13
C VAL A 100 -0.06 -8.71 -10.48
N GLY A 101 0.72 -8.08 -11.36
CA GLY A 101 0.27 -7.71 -12.71
C GLY A 101 -0.17 -8.91 -13.56
N SER A 102 0.53 -10.05 -13.44
CA SER A 102 0.16 -11.28 -14.16
C SER A 102 -1.15 -11.92 -13.65
N GLU A 103 -1.50 -11.69 -12.39
CA GLU A 103 -2.73 -12.20 -11.76
C GLU A 103 -3.93 -11.28 -11.99
N ILE A 104 -3.68 -9.99 -12.23
CA ILE A 104 -4.73 -8.96 -12.25
C ILE A 104 -5.52 -8.94 -13.57
N GLY A 105 -4.98 -9.46 -14.68
CA GLY A 105 -5.76 -9.70 -15.90
C GLY A 105 -6.53 -8.47 -16.41
N TRP A 106 -5.91 -7.30 -16.48
CA TRP A 106 -6.46 -6.12 -17.20
C TRP A 106 -6.14 -6.21 -18.71
N ALA A 107 -6.27 -7.40 -19.30
CA ALA A 107 -6.08 -7.63 -20.74
C ALA A 107 -7.44 -7.56 -21.46
#